data_AF-A0A158JDM7-F1
#
_entry.id   AF-A0A158JDM7-F1
#
_cell.length_a   1.000
_cell.length_b   1.000
_cell.length_c   1.000
_cell.angle_alpha   90.00
_cell.angle_beta   90.00
_cell.angle_gamma   90.00
#
_symmetry.space_group_name_H-M   'P 1'
#
loop_
_entity.id
_entity.type
_entity.pdbx_description
1 polymer ?
#
loop_
_entity_poly.entity_id
_entity_poly.type
_entity_poly.pdbx_seq_one_letter_code
_entity_poly.pdbx_strand_id
1 'polypeptide(L)' 'MKRFAFLCLTAWSAAALLFFGRHSAALIALSGVIALAGFDLLRPDSNQGS' A
#
# COMPACT_ATOMS: atom_id res chain seq x y z
N MET A 1 4.46 0.95 -16.70
CA MET A 1 3.29 0.07 -16.48
C MET A 1 3.35 -0.73 -15.16
N LYS A 2 4.49 -1.31 -14.77
CA LYS A 2 4.60 -2.25 -13.62
C LYS A 2 4.29 -1.64 -12.22
N ARG A 3 4.60 -0.34 -12.02
CA ARG A 3 4.29 0.40 -10.77
C ARG A 3 2.79 0.59 -10.54
N PHE A 4 2.03 0.78 -11.61
CA PHE A 4 0.58 0.98 -11.53
C PHE A 4 -0.15 -0.30 -11.10
N ALA A 5 0.33 -1.46 -11.53
CA ALA A 5 -0.18 -2.76 -11.09
C ALA A 5 0.06 -3.00 -9.59
N PHE A 6 1.23 -2.58 -9.08
CA PHE A 6 1.54 -2.64 -7.65
C PHE A 6 0.62 -1.75 -6.82
N LEU A 7 0.36 -0.52 -7.28
CA LEU A 7 -0.59 0.39 -6.63
C LEU A 7 -2.02 -0.17 -6.64
N CYS A 8 -2.43 -0.75 -7.77
CA CYS A 8 -3.77 -1.33 -7.87
C CYS A 8 -3.93 -2.50 -6.89
N LEU A 9 -2.94 -3.41 -6.81
CA LEU A 9 -2.93 -4.51 -5.85
C LEU A 9 -2.87 -4.03 -4.39
N THR A 10 -2.04 -3.02 -4.08
CA THR A 10 -1.94 -2.48 -2.71
C THR A 10 -3.25 -1.82 -2.28
N ALA A 11 -3.90 -1.09 -3.19
CA ALA A 11 -5.19 -0.45 -2.93
C ALA A 11 -6.31 -1.49 -2.75
N TRP A 12 -6.34 -2.53 -3.59
CA TRP A 12 -7.29 -3.64 -3.45
C TRP A 12 -7.11 -4.41 -2.14
N SER A 13 -5.86 -4.67 -1.74
CA SER A 13 -5.52 -5.35 -0.49
C SER A 13 -5.88 -4.51 0.74
N ALA A 14 -5.57 -3.21 0.72
CA ALA A 14 -5.96 -2.27 1.77
C ALA A 14 -7.48 -2.18 1.95
N ALA A 15 -8.23 -2.15 0.84
CA ALA A 15 -9.69 -2.15 0.86
C ALA A 15 -10.26 -3.46 1.43
N ALA A 16 -9.69 -4.61 1.06
CA ALA A 16 -10.10 -5.91 1.61
C ALA A 16 -9.84 -6.00 3.12
N LEU A 17 -8.69 -5.51 3.60
CA LEU A 17 -8.35 -5.48 5.02
C LEU A 17 -9.28 -4.56 5.82
N LEU A 18 -9.69 -3.42 5.26
CA LEU A 18 -10.67 -2.53 5.89
C LEU A 18 -12.09 -3.09 5.88
N PHE A 19 -12.46 -3.81 4.82
CA PHE A 19 -13.76 -4.47 4.72
C PHE A 19 -13.89 -5.61 5.73
N PHE A 20 -12.87 -6.47 5.84
CA PHE A 20 -12.84 -7.58 6.79
C PHE A 20 -12.60 -7.12 8.24
N GLY A 21 -11.85 -6.02 8.40
CA GLY A 21 -11.44 -5.46 9.68
C GLY A 21 -12.34 -4.36 10.23
N ARG A 22 -13.57 -4.17 9.72
CA ARG A 22 -14.48 -3.07 10.11
C ARG A 22 -14.77 -2.99 11.63
N HIS A 23 -14.54 -4.08 12.38
CA HIS A 23 -14.62 -4.13 13.85
C HIS A 23 -13.27 -4.25 14.58
N SER A 24 -12.14 -4.28 13.88
CA SER A 24 -10.81 -4.51 14.46
C SER A 24 -9.85 -3.37 14.13
N ALA A 25 -9.56 -2.54 15.14
CA ALA A 25 -8.64 -1.40 15.01
C ALA A 25 -7.24 -1.81 14.53
N ALA A 26 -6.80 -3.04 14.85
CA ALA A 26 -5.53 -3.57 14.38
C ALA A 26 -5.47 -3.72 12.86
N LEU A 27 -6.56 -4.14 12.21
CA LEU A 27 -6.63 -4.30 10.75
C LEU A 27 -6.73 -2.95 10.03
N ILE A 28 -7.35 -1.95 10.66
CA ILE A 28 -7.36 -0.57 10.16
C ILE A 28 -5.93 0.02 10.19
N ALA A 29 -5.23 -0.14 11.31
CA ALA A 29 -3.84 0.27 11.43
C ALA A 29 -2.93 -0.47 10.42
N LEU A 30 -3.10 -1.78 10.27
CA LEU A 30 -2.37 -2.60 9.31
C LEU A 30 -2.60 -2.10 7.86
N SER A 31 -3.84 -1.78 7.49
CA SER A 31 -4.17 -1.23 6.17
C SER A 31 -3.46 0.10 5.91
N GLY A 32 -3.41 0.99 6.91
CA GLY A 32 -2.64 2.24 6.83
C GLY A 32 -1.14 2.02 6.66
N VAL A 33 -0.55 1.05 7.38
CA VAL A 33 0.87 0.69 7.26
C VAL A 33 1.19 0.15 5.86
N ILE A 34 0.34 -0.71 5.30
CA ILE A 34 0.53 -1.25 3.96
C ILE A 34 0.45 -0.14 2.91
N ALA A 35 -0.50 0.79 3.04
CA ALA A 35 -0.59 1.95 2.15
C ALA A 35 0.67 2.84 2.22
N LEU A 36 1.19 3.09 3.43
CA LEU A 36 2.39 3.89 3.64
C LEU A 36 3.66 3.18 3.12
N ALA A 37 3.79 1.88 3.36
CA ALA A 37 4.88 1.06 2.82
C ALA A 37 4.83 0.99 1.29
N GLY A 38 3.64 0.84 0.71
CA GLY A 38 3.44 0.88 -0.74
C GLY A 38 3.82 2.24 -1.34
N PHE A 39 3.55 3.34 -0.63
CA PHE A 39 4.00 4.68 -1.01
C PHE A 39 5.53 4.86 -0.88
N ASP A 40 6.13 4.37 0.20
CA ASP A 40 7.58 4.42 0.43
C ASP A 40 8.36 3.62 -0.63
N LEU A 41 7.91 2.40 -0.97
CA LEU A 41 8.40 1.61 -2.10
C LEU A 41 8.20 2.30 -3.45
N LEU A 42 7.21 3.19 -3.55
CA LEU A 42 6.96 3.98 -4.74
C LEU A 42 7.91 5.16 -4.85
N ARG A 43 8.61 5.55 -3.78
CA ARG A 43 9.63 6.59 -3.82
C ARG A 43 10.70 6.11 -4.78
N PRO A 44 10.80 6.69 -5.98
CA PRO A 44 11.86 6.31 -6.89
C PRO A 44 13.18 6.67 -6.20
N ASP A 45 14.13 5.74 -6.18
CA ASP A 45 15.52 6.08 -5.94
C ASP A 45 15.85 7.26 -6.86
N SER A 46 16.09 8.41 -6.25
CA SER A 46 16.56 9.61 -6.97
C SER A 46 17.99 9.43 -7.48
N ASN A 47 18.57 8.25 -7.27
CA ASN A 47 19.87 7.81 -7.74
C ASN A 47 19.75 6.78 -8.88
N GLN A 48 18.94 7.12 -9.89
CA GLN A 48 19.06 6.53 -11.22
C GLN A 48 19.53 7.64 -12.17
N GLY A 49 20.71 8.16 -11.86
CA GLY A 49 21.39 9.19 -12.62
C GLY A 49 22.90 8.94 -12.54
N SER A 50 23.38 8.17 -13.53
CA SER A 50 24.67 8.24 -14.23
C SER A 50 25.17 6.84 -14.60
#